data_AF-A0A059CTR1-F1
#
_entry.id   AF-A0A059CTR1-F1
#
_cell.length_a   1.000
_cell.length_b   1.000
_cell.length_c   1.000
_cell.angle_alpha   90.00
_cell.angle_beta   90.00
_cell.angle_gamma   90.00
#
_symmetry.space_group_name_H-M   'P 1'
#
loop_
_entity.id
_entity.type
_entity.pdbx_description
1 polymer ?
#
loop_
_entity_poly.entity_id
_entity_poly.type
_entity_poly.pdbx_seq_one_letter_code
_entity_poly.pdbx_strand_id
1 'polypeptide(L)'
;MTLAVQYRHDKIIGLFLKESSTNGLSLVPAPTETESTMMMCVASKYYPDFQYITTLSGAALRMQREVQWFKAVESWVAHQLRVSRLDPEGKTYWEQFVEDHEKLLENGQKWVKETADKWLFLSVAATLLFLAILTSPNEPQDFLDSLPKKIIMGLLFLFLSLVFMLVAFAATLTCVLDKTMERVLIPIILLASFPLTVFAVLQHPLLSQMIKSTYGPSIFRSEDIWKRGIIIG
;
A
#
# COMPACT_ATOMS: atom_id res chain seq x y z
N MET A 1 -9.78 33.55 11.99
CA MET A 1 -9.88 32.08 11.96
C MET A 1 -10.61 31.54 10.73
N THR A 2 -11.82 32.01 10.42
CA THR A 2 -12.60 31.53 9.26
C THR A 2 -11.85 31.59 7.91
N LEU A 3 -11.08 32.66 7.66
CA LEU A 3 -10.25 32.75 6.44
C LEU A 3 -9.16 31.68 6.38
N ALA A 4 -8.59 31.28 7.52
CA ALA A 4 -7.62 30.18 7.57
C ALA A 4 -8.28 28.82 7.26
N VAL A 5 -9.54 28.64 7.70
CA VAL A 5 -10.38 27.48 7.35
C VAL A 5 -10.70 27.45 5.86
N GLN A 6 -11.05 28.60 5.29
CA GLN A 6 -11.37 28.77 3.86
C GLN A 6 -10.20 28.38 2.97
N TYR A 7 -9.02 28.87 3.30
CA TYR A 7 -7.82 28.72 2.47
C TYR A 7 -6.96 27.50 2.81
N ARG A 8 -7.51 26.54 3.57
CA ARG A 8 -6.84 25.29 3.93
C ARG A 8 -5.45 25.50 4.54
N HIS A 9 -5.28 26.55 5.36
CA HIS A 9 -4.01 26.87 6.03
C HIS A 9 -3.76 25.93 7.23
N ASP A 10 -3.37 24.70 6.93
CA ASP A 10 -3.11 23.61 7.87
C ASP A 10 -2.12 23.95 8.97
N LYS A 11 -1.04 24.67 8.66
CA LYS A 11 -0.06 25.13 9.65
C LYS A 11 -0.67 26.06 10.69
N ILE A 12 -1.63 26.90 10.28
CA ILE A 12 -2.31 27.83 11.19
C ILE A 12 -3.24 27.03 12.12
N ILE A 13 -4.09 26.15 11.57
CA ILE A 13 -5.03 25.35 12.38
C ILE A 13 -4.29 24.35 13.30
N GLY A 14 -3.21 23.74 12.82
CA GLY A 14 -2.39 22.82 13.59
C GLY A 14 -1.73 23.46 14.82
N LEU A 15 -1.36 24.75 14.74
CA LEU A 15 -0.86 25.49 15.90
C LEU A 15 -1.94 25.61 16.99
N PHE A 16 -3.18 25.93 16.60
CA PHE A 16 -4.30 26.09 17.53
C PHE A 16 -4.76 24.75 18.15
N LEU A 17 -4.78 23.66 17.37
CA LEU A 17 -5.11 22.33 17.89
C LEU A 17 -4.04 21.80 18.87
N LYS A 18 -2.76 22.11 18.62
CA LYS A 18 -1.65 21.71 19.49
C LYS A 18 -1.64 22.48 20.81
N GLU A 19 -1.94 23.77 20.78
CA GLU A 19 -1.97 24.66 21.95
C GLU A 19 -3.17 24.36 22.88
N SER A 20 -4.28 23.90 22.30
CA SER A 20 -5.46 23.42 23.05
C SER A 20 -5.22 22.07 23.78
N SER A 21 -4.32 21.22 23.29
CA SER A 21 -4.07 19.87 23.81
C SER A 21 -3.02 19.81 24.95
N THR A 22 -2.19 20.83 25.13
CA THR A 22 -1.25 20.90 26.25
C THR A 22 -1.97 21.48 27.46
N ASN A 23 -2.05 20.72 28.56
CA ASN A 23 -2.73 21.03 29.84
C ASN A 23 -2.17 22.25 30.61
N GLY A 24 -1.79 23.32 29.93
CA GLY A 24 -1.49 24.63 30.51
C GLY A 24 -2.21 25.69 29.67
N LEU A 25 -2.97 26.56 30.33
CA LEU A 25 -3.80 27.65 29.77
C LEU A 25 -3.63 27.84 28.24
N SER A 26 -4.57 27.29 27.46
CA SER A 26 -4.71 27.69 26.05
C SER A 26 -4.89 29.20 26.02
N LEU A 27 -3.90 29.93 25.52
CA LEU A 27 -3.93 31.39 25.38
C LEU A 27 -4.94 31.84 24.33
N VAL A 28 -5.50 30.88 23.57
CA VAL A 28 -6.47 31.12 22.52
C VAL A 28 -7.86 30.73 23.03
N PRO A 29 -8.80 31.68 23.15
CA PRO A 29 -10.17 31.39 23.54
C PRO A 29 -10.83 30.47 22.51
N ALA A 30 -11.73 29.61 22.98
CA ALA A 30 -12.55 28.78 22.10
C ALA A 30 -13.35 29.69 21.13
N PRO A 31 -13.60 29.25 19.88
CA PRO A 31 -14.34 30.06 18.93
C PRO A 31 -15.76 30.34 19.44
N THR A 32 -16.28 31.54 19.16
CA THR A 32 -17.68 31.85 19.46
C THR A 32 -18.63 30.97 18.64
N GLU A 33 -19.89 30.85 19.04
CA GLU A 33 -20.91 30.07 18.29
C GLU A 33 -21.04 30.57 16.83
N THR A 34 -21.00 31.88 16.62
CA THR A 34 -21.05 32.51 15.28
C THR A 34 -19.82 32.16 14.45
N GLU A 35 -18.62 32.23 15.03
CA GLU A 35 -17.38 31.85 14.35
C GLU A 35 -17.36 30.36 14.02
N SER A 36 -17.80 29.51 14.95
CA SER A 36 -17.90 28.07 14.76
C SER A 36 -18.86 27.70 13.61
N THR A 37 -20.02 28.35 13.56
CA THR A 37 -21.01 28.21 12.47
C THR A 37 -20.40 28.60 11.12
N MET A 38 -19.68 29.72 11.08
CA MET A 38 -19.04 30.22 9.86
C MET A 38 -17.89 29.29 9.40
N MET A 39 -17.09 28.78 10.34
CA MET A 39 -16.01 27.84 10.06
C MET A 39 -16.54 26.52 9.49
N MET A 40 -17.61 25.97 10.06
CA MET A 40 -18.23 24.75 9.54
C MET A 40 -18.83 24.94 8.14
N CYS A 41 -19.50 26.08 7.89
CA CYS A 41 -20.04 26.41 6.57
C CYS A 41 -18.96 26.55 5.49
N VAL A 42 -17.81 27.09 5.86
CA VAL A 42 -16.67 27.24 4.95
C VAL A 42 -15.92 25.92 4.76
N ALA A 43 -15.84 25.08 5.79
CA ALA A 43 -15.25 23.75 5.70
C ALA A 43 -16.11 22.79 4.86
N SER A 44 -17.44 22.97 4.84
CA SER A 44 -18.34 22.19 3.98
C SER A 44 -18.25 22.55 2.50
N LYS A 45 -17.64 23.69 2.15
CA LYS A 45 -17.52 24.14 0.75
C LYS A 45 -16.20 23.71 0.12
N TYR A 46 -16.29 23.29 -1.13
CA TYR A 46 -15.19 22.93 -2.00
C TYR A 46 -14.76 24.14 -2.84
N TYR A 47 -13.48 24.51 -2.74
CA TYR A 47 -12.90 25.62 -3.49
C TYR A 47 -11.82 25.09 -4.46
N PRO A 48 -12.13 24.94 -5.76
CA PRO A 48 -11.21 24.33 -6.71
C PRO A 48 -9.96 25.17 -7.04
N ASP A 49 -9.96 26.47 -6.71
CA ASP A 49 -8.88 27.41 -7.05
C ASP A 49 -7.61 27.28 -6.19
N PHE A 50 -7.64 26.51 -5.10
CA PHE A 50 -6.51 26.36 -4.18
C PHE A 50 -5.59 25.18 -4.54
N GLN A 51 -4.81 25.28 -5.63
CA GLN A 51 -3.38 24.87 -5.75
C GLN A 51 -2.93 24.41 -7.15
N TYR A 52 -1.86 25.08 -7.59
CA TYR A 52 -0.97 24.82 -8.73
C TYR A 52 -0.02 23.61 -8.55
N ILE A 53 0.00 22.93 -7.39
CA ILE A 53 0.99 21.87 -7.06
C ILE A 53 0.35 20.46 -6.96
N THR A 54 -0.69 20.21 -7.76
CA THR A 54 -1.55 19.01 -7.56
C THR A 54 -1.45 17.96 -8.66
N THR A 55 -0.48 18.09 -9.58
CA THR A 55 -0.26 17.15 -10.69
C THR A 55 0.04 15.72 -10.21
N LEU A 56 0.52 15.55 -8.96
CA LEU A 56 0.91 14.25 -8.40
C LEU A 56 -0.16 13.61 -7.49
N SER A 57 -1.10 14.39 -6.93
CA SER A 57 -2.07 13.90 -5.94
C SER A 57 -3.43 13.71 -6.61
N GLY A 58 -3.76 12.46 -6.97
CA GLY A 58 -5.00 12.09 -7.65
C GLY A 58 -6.27 12.53 -6.90
N ALA A 59 -7.41 12.55 -7.60
CA ALA A 59 -8.69 13.04 -7.05
C ALA A 59 -9.09 12.36 -5.72
N ALA A 60 -8.71 11.10 -5.53
CA ALA A 60 -8.96 10.36 -4.29
C ALA A 60 -8.21 10.92 -3.09
N LEU A 61 -6.92 11.25 -3.26
CA LEU A 61 -6.09 11.85 -2.22
C LEU A 61 -6.56 13.27 -1.88
N ARG A 62 -7.07 14.00 -2.89
CA ARG A 62 -7.71 15.30 -2.66
C ARG A 62 -8.97 15.15 -1.83
N MET A 63 -9.86 14.21 -2.19
CA MET A 63 -11.06 13.92 -1.40
C MET A 63 -10.71 13.51 0.03
N GLN A 64 -9.70 12.66 0.21
CA GLN A 64 -9.21 12.24 1.52
C GLN A 64 -8.76 13.45 2.36
N ARG A 65 -8.03 14.39 1.76
CA ARG A 65 -7.56 15.60 2.44
C ARG A 65 -8.72 16.51 2.84
N GLU A 66 -9.71 16.70 1.96
CA GLU A 66 -10.91 17.51 2.27
C GLU A 66 -11.70 16.91 3.44
N VAL A 67 -11.83 15.57 3.48
CA VAL A 67 -12.48 14.88 4.63
C VAL A 67 -11.68 15.09 5.92
N GLN A 68 -10.35 14.92 5.87
CA GLN A 68 -9.50 15.15 7.05
C GLN A 68 -9.59 16.60 7.53
N TRP A 69 -9.64 17.56 6.59
CA TRP A 69 -9.82 18.97 6.89
C TRP A 69 -11.14 19.25 7.59
N PHE A 70 -12.24 18.77 7.01
CA PHE A 70 -13.58 18.91 7.59
C PHE A 70 -13.61 18.35 9.02
N LYS A 71 -13.04 17.16 9.23
CA LYS A 71 -12.97 16.53 10.56
C LYS A 71 -12.10 17.30 11.55
N ALA A 72 -11.00 17.90 11.10
CA ALA A 72 -10.18 18.76 11.96
C ALA A 72 -10.95 20.00 12.42
N VAL A 73 -11.69 20.65 11.52
CA VAL A 73 -12.53 21.82 11.86
C VAL A 73 -13.69 21.40 12.78
N GLU A 74 -14.36 20.29 12.47
CA GLU A 74 -15.43 19.70 13.29
C GLU A 74 -14.95 19.35 14.71
N SER A 75 -13.69 18.93 14.84
CA SER A 75 -13.09 18.60 16.14
C SER A 75 -12.93 19.82 17.06
N TRP A 76 -12.77 21.01 16.46
CA TRP A 76 -12.48 22.26 17.15
C TRP A 76 -13.74 23.02 17.57
N VAL A 77 -14.83 22.91 16.81
CA VAL A 77 -16.10 23.58 17.12
C VAL A 77 -16.88 22.86 18.23
N ALA A 78 -17.77 23.60 18.90
CA ALA A 78 -18.60 23.07 19.98
C ALA A 78 -19.43 21.85 19.51
N HIS A 79 -19.56 20.85 20.39
CA HIS A 79 -20.29 19.60 20.10
C HIS A 79 -21.72 19.85 19.61
N GLN A 80 -22.35 20.94 20.04
CA GLN A 80 -23.71 21.32 19.69
C GLN A 80 -23.86 21.48 18.16
N LEU A 81 -22.86 22.07 17.49
CA LEU A 81 -22.87 22.32 16.05
C LEU A 81 -22.65 21.07 15.18
N ARG A 82 -22.18 19.96 15.76
CA ARG A 82 -22.02 18.69 15.02
C ARG A 82 -23.37 18.04 14.67
N VAL A 83 -24.40 18.32 15.46
CA VAL A 83 -25.74 17.76 15.32
C VAL A 83 -26.76 18.82 14.89
N SER A 84 -26.38 20.11 14.92
CA SER A 84 -27.22 21.21 14.47
C SER A 84 -27.53 21.10 12.98
N ARG A 85 -28.83 21.21 12.65
CA ARG A 85 -29.31 21.34 11.28
C ARG A 85 -29.26 22.81 10.87
N LEU A 86 -28.90 23.06 9.61
CA LEU A 86 -28.80 24.41 9.06
C LEU A 86 -30.18 25.09 8.89
N ASP A 87 -31.27 24.33 8.82
CA ASP A 87 -32.65 24.81 8.62
C ASP A 87 -33.70 23.84 9.21
N PRO A 88 -35.00 24.22 9.30
CA PRO A 88 -36.09 23.38 9.81
C PRO A 88 -36.32 22.08 9.01
N GLU A 89 -36.03 22.11 7.69
CA GLU A 89 -35.96 20.94 6.80
C GLU A 89 -34.49 20.48 6.56
N GLY A 90 -33.54 21.08 7.28
CA GLY A 90 -32.19 21.34 6.78
C GLY A 90 -31.18 20.20 6.88
N LYS A 91 -30.21 20.28 5.97
CA LYS A 91 -29.00 19.46 5.91
C LYS A 91 -28.05 19.79 7.08
N THR A 92 -27.30 18.79 7.51
CA THR A 92 -26.11 18.94 8.36
C THR A 92 -24.95 19.52 7.55
N TYR A 93 -23.93 20.05 8.22
CA TYR A 93 -22.70 20.48 7.55
C TYR A 93 -22.01 19.34 6.78
N TRP A 94 -22.17 18.10 7.24
CA TRP A 94 -21.64 16.92 6.55
C TRP A 94 -22.40 16.62 5.26
N GLU A 95 -23.73 16.69 5.27
CA GLU A 95 -24.54 16.50 4.06
C GLU A 95 -24.25 17.59 3.03
N GLN A 96 -24.08 18.85 3.47
CA GLN A 96 -23.63 19.92 2.60
C GLN A 96 -22.22 19.66 2.04
N PHE A 97 -21.30 19.16 2.88
CA PHE A 97 -19.95 18.79 2.44
C PHE A 97 -19.98 17.71 1.35
N VAL A 98 -20.76 16.64 1.55
CA VAL A 98 -20.87 15.54 0.59
C VAL A 98 -21.44 16.02 -0.74
N GLU A 99 -22.46 16.88 -0.71
CA GLU A 99 -23.08 17.46 -1.91
C GLU A 99 -22.10 18.36 -2.69
N ASP A 100 -21.43 19.29 -2.02
CA ASP A 100 -20.51 20.23 -2.69
C ASP A 100 -19.25 19.53 -3.23
N HIS A 101 -18.89 18.37 -2.67
CA HIS A 101 -17.76 17.54 -3.09
C HIS A 101 -18.16 16.34 -3.97
N GLU A 102 -19.42 16.22 -4.41
CA GLU A 102 -19.93 15.05 -5.17
C GLU A 102 -19.04 14.72 -6.38
N LYS A 103 -18.76 15.72 -7.22
CA LYS A 103 -17.89 15.55 -8.39
C LYS A 103 -16.46 15.14 -8.01
N LEU A 104 -15.93 15.64 -6.90
CA LEU A 104 -14.60 15.24 -6.43
C LEU A 104 -14.61 13.79 -5.92
N LEU A 105 -15.69 13.39 -5.25
CA LEU A 105 -15.91 12.03 -4.78
C LEU A 105 -15.99 11.03 -5.94
N GLU A 106 -16.78 11.34 -6.98
CA GLU A 106 -16.87 10.51 -8.20
C GLU A 106 -15.51 10.35 -8.89
N ASN A 107 -14.79 11.48 -9.07
CA ASN A 107 -13.45 11.45 -9.66
C ASN A 107 -12.46 10.67 -8.78
N GLY A 108 -12.59 10.78 -7.46
CA GLY A 108 -11.78 10.03 -6.51
C GLY A 108 -12.02 8.53 -6.60
N GLN A 109 -13.28 8.11 -6.61
CA GLN A 109 -13.67 6.71 -6.78
C GLN A 109 -13.14 6.14 -8.10
N LYS A 110 -13.31 6.88 -9.21
CA LYS A 110 -12.77 6.50 -10.51
C LYS A 110 -11.25 6.35 -10.50
N TRP A 111 -10.54 7.32 -9.90
CA TRP A 111 -9.08 7.28 -9.80
C TRP A 111 -8.59 6.06 -9.02
N VAL A 112 -9.23 5.70 -7.90
CA VAL A 112 -8.88 4.50 -7.12
C VAL A 112 -9.09 3.24 -7.94
N LYS A 113 -10.24 3.12 -8.62
CA LYS A 113 -10.56 1.95 -9.45
C LYS A 113 -9.54 1.76 -10.57
N GLU A 114 -9.26 2.81 -11.35
CA GLU A 114 -8.29 2.74 -12.45
C GLU A 114 -6.87 2.44 -11.97
N THR A 115 -6.48 2.98 -10.82
CA THR A 115 -5.15 2.73 -10.23
C THR A 115 -5.03 1.29 -9.74
N ALA A 116 -6.06 0.78 -9.06
CA ALA A 116 -6.12 -0.59 -8.60
C ALA A 116 -6.06 -1.58 -9.77
N ASP A 117 -6.87 -1.37 -10.82
CA ASP A 117 -6.88 -2.22 -12.02
C ASP A 117 -5.49 -2.26 -12.67
N LYS A 118 -4.84 -1.09 -12.86
CA LYS A 118 -3.47 -1.01 -13.41
C LYS A 118 -2.46 -1.81 -12.57
N TRP A 119 -2.50 -1.67 -11.25
CA TRP A 119 -1.59 -2.38 -10.36
C TRP A 119 -1.84 -3.89 -10.36
N LEU A 120 -3.10 -4.33 -10.46
CA LEU A 120 -3.45 -5.74 -10.63
C LEU A 120 -2.88 -6.29 -11.94
N PHE A 121 -3.06 -5.58 -13.06
CA PHE A 121 -2.48 -5.98 -14.34
C PHE A 121 -0.95 -6.07 -14.29
N LEU A 122 -0.27 -5.09 -13.68
CA LEU A 122 1.18 -5.11 -13.51
C LEU A 122 1.64 -6.28 -12.64
N SER A 123 0.93 -6.58 -11.55
CA SER A 123 1.23 -7.72 -10.67
C SER A 123 1.07 -9.04 -11.41
N VAL A 124 -0.03 -9.21 -12.15
CA VAL A 124 -0.27 -10.40 -12.97
C VAL A 124 0.80 -10.52 -14.06
N ALA A 125 1.14 -9.44 -14.76
CA ALA A 125 2.20 -9.43 -15.77
C ALA A 125 3.56 -9.81 -15.19
N ALA A 126 3.94 -9.24 -14.03
CA ALA A 126 5.18 -9.61 -13.33
C ALA A 126 5.20 -11.09 -12.94
N THR A 127 4.06 -11.63 -12.50
CA THR A 127 3.91 -13.04 -12.12
C THR A 127 4.00 -13.96 -13.33
N LEU A 128 3.36 -13.60 -14.44
CA LEU A 128 3.42 -14.33 -15.71
C LEU A 128 4.82 -14.28 -16.33
N LEU A 129 5.52 -13.14 -16.27
CA LEU A 129 6.92 -13.02 -16.69
C LEU A 129 7.82 -13.92 -15.85
N PHE A 130 7.63 -13.92 -14.53
CA PHE A 130 8.34 -14.82 -13.63
C PHE A 130 8.06 -16.30 -13.96
N LEU A 131 6.79 -16.66 -14.19
CA LEU A 131 6.40 -18.01 -14.58
C LEU A 131 6.95 -18.41 -15.95
N ALA A 132 6.97 -17.49 -16.93
CA ALA A 132 7.53 -17.72 -18.25
C ALA A 132 9.04 -17.96 -18.21
N ILE A 133 9.75 -17.22 -17.34
CA ILE A 133 11.17 -17.45 -17.06
C ILE A 133 11.38 -18.85 -16.43
N LEU A 134 10.49 -19.29 -15.53
CA LEU A 134 10.57 -20.61 -14.91
C LEU A 134 10.22 -21.77 -15.86
N THR A 135 9.28 -21.56 -16.78
CA THR A 135 8.73 -22.62 -17.66
C THR A 135 9.43 -22.67 -19.03
N SER A 136 10.39 -21.77 -19.29
CA SER A 136 11.15 -21.74 -20.53
C SER A 136 11.92 -23.05 -20.73
N PRO A 137 11.78 -23.73 -21.90
CA PRO A 137 12.59 -24.89 -22.23
C PRO A 137 14.07 -24.49 -22.38
N ASN A 138 14.92 -25.06 -21.54
CA ASN A 138 16.37 -24.90 -21.64
C ASN A 138 16.92 -25.65 -22.87
N GLU A 139 17.41 -24.97 -23.94
CA GLU A 139 18.65 -25.32 -24.70
C GLU A 139 19.07 -24.34 -25.85
N PRO A 140 20.37 -24.20 -26.33
CA PRO A 140 21.63 -24.97 -26.09
C PRO A 140 22.89 -24.21 -25.53
N GLN A 141 23.54 -24.91 -24.60
CA GLN A 141 24.94 -25.09 -24.16
C GLN A 141 25.86 -24.03 -23.51
N ASP A 142 25.76 -22.72 -23.70
CA ASP A 142 26.61 -21.77 -22.91
C ASP A 142 25.81 -20.69 -22.17
N PHE A 143 24.62 -20.37 -22.66
CA PHE A 143 23.70 -19.43 -22.01
C PHE A 143 22.82 -20.07 -20.93
N LEU A 144 22.65 -21.39 -21.01
CA LEU A 144 21.76 -22.16 -20.13
C LEU A 144 22.34 -22.49 -18.77
N ASP A 145 23.65 -22.38 -18.59
CA ASP A 145 24.22 -22.61 -17.27
C ASP A 145 24.13 -21.34 -16.43
N SER A 146 24.44 -20.19 -17.05
CA SER A 146 24.50 -18.93 -16.34
C SER A 146 23.12 -18.34 -16.03
N LEU A 147 22.11 -18.60 -16.87
CA LEU A 147 20.78 -18.00 -16.76
C LEU A 147 19.92 -18.64 -15.64
N PRO A 148 19.67 -19.96 -15.60
CA PRO A 148 18.98 -20.60 -14.48
C PRO A 148 19.76 -20.48 -13.17
N LYS A 149 21.10 -20.41 -13.18
CA LYS A 149 21.87 -20.09 -11.96
C LYS A 149 21.53 -18.69 -11.43
N LYS A 150 21.46 -17.68 -12.29
CA LYS A 150 21.06 -16.31 -11.90
C LYS A 150 19.61 -16.26 -11.40
N ILE A 151 18.70 -17.04 -11.99
CA ILE A 151 17.30 -17.13 -11.58
C ILE A 151 17.17 -17.86 -10.24
N ILE A 152 17.86 -18.98 -10.03
CA ILE A 152 17.90 -19.71 -8.75
C ILE A 152 18.46 -18.80 -7.65
N MET A 153 19.55 -18.09 -7.92
CA MET A 153 20.14 -17.15 -6.95
C MET A 153 19.20 -15.98 -6.64
N GLY A 154 18.54 -15.41 -7.65
CA GLY A 154 17.54 -14.36 -7.46
C GLY A 154 16.32 -14.85 -6.67
N LEU A 155 15.87 -16.07 -6.93
CA LEU A 155 14.74 -16.69 -6.23
C LEU A 155 15.06 -17.03 -4.77
N LEU A 156 16.27 -17.53 -4.51
CA LEU A 156 16.78 -17.74 -3.15
C LEU A 156 16.86 -16.41 -2.39
N PHE A 157 17.38 -15.36 -3.02
CA PHE A 157 17.49 -14.04 -2.40
C PHE A 157 16.12 -13.39 -2.17
N LEU A 158 15.16 -13.57 -3.08
CA LEU A 158 13.78 -13.10 -2.94
C LEU A 158 13.06 -13.82 -1.80
N PHE A 159 13.18 -15.15 -1.74
CA PHE A 159 12.61 -15.95 -0.64
C PHE A 159 13.23 -15.55 0.70
N LEU A 160 14.55 -15.42 0.75
CA LEU A 160 15.28 -15.02 1.94
C LEU A 160 14.89 -13.60 2.39
N SER A 161 14.75 -12.65 1.46
CA SER A 161 14.28 -11.29 1.71
C SER A 161 12.86 -11.27 2.29
N LEU A 162 11.96 -12.09 1.74
CA LEU A 162 10.59 -12.23 2.25
C LEU A 162 10.57 -12.76 3.69
N VAL A 163 11.37 -13.78 3.99
CA VAL A 163 11.54 -14.32 5.35
C VAL A 163 12.06 -13.25 6.31
N PHE A 164 13.09 -12.51 5.91
CA PHE A 164 13.66 -11.43 6.74
C PHE A 164 12.66 -10.30 7.00
N MET A 165 11.90 -9.85 5.99
CA MET A 165 10.84 -8.86 6.19
C MET A 165 9.76 -9.36 7.16
N LEU A 166 9.36 -10.63 7.07
CA LEU A 166 8.36 -11.22 7.97
C LEU A 166 8.86 -11.29 9.42
N VAL A 167 10.13 -11.66 9.63
CA VAL A 167 10.75 -11.69 10.97
C VAL A 167 10.86 -10.26 11.54
N ALA A 168 11.28 -9.29 10.74
CA ALA A 168 11.34 -7.89 11.16
C ALA A 168 9.95 -7.33 11.50
N PHE A 169 8.93 -7.69 10.70
CA PHE A 169 7.55 -7.32 10.97
C PHE A 169 7.04 -7.94 12.27
N ALA A 170 7.31 -9.23 12.53
CA ALA A 170 6.97 -9.88 13.79
C ALA A 170 7.71 -9.28 14.99
N ALA A 171 8.99 -8.94 14.84
CA ALA A 171 9.79 -8.25 15.86
C ALA A 171 9.26 -6.83 16.15
N THR A 172 8.81 -6.13 15.12
CA THR A 172 8.20 -4.80 15.27
C THR A 172 6.84 -4.90 15.95
N LEU A 173 6.00 -5.87 15.56
CA LEU A 173 4.71 -6.11 16.21
C LEU A 173 4.87 -6.49 17.68
N THR A 174 5.87 -7.31 18.03
CA THR A 174 6.16 -7.67 19.43
C THR A 174 6.71 -6.49 20.25
N CYS A 175 7.40 -5.55 19.61
CA CYS A 175 7.91 -4.34 20.27
C CYS A 175 6.81 -3.28 20.49
N VAL A 176 5.92 -3.10 19.50
CA VAL A 176 4.86 -2.08 19.52
C VAL A 176 3.64 -2.53 20.32
N LEU A 177 3.34 -3.83 20.34
CA LEU A 177 2.18 -4.37 21.03
C LEU A 177 2.53 -4.71 22.48
N ASP A 178 1.87 -4.06 23.43
CA ASP A 178 2.08 -4.28 24.86
C ASP A 178 1.88 -5.75 25.25
N LYS A 179 2.60 -6.20 26.29
CA LYS A 179 2.75 -7.61 26.71
C LYS A 179 1.44 -8.33 27.01
N THR A 180 0.35 -7.57 27.14
CA THR A 180 -1.01 -8.01 27.41
C THR A 180 -1.70 -8.68 26.21
N MET A 181 -1.24 -8.47 24.96
CA MET A 181 -1.89 -9.00 23.73
C MET A 181 -1.15 -10.18 23.08
N GLU A 182 -0.22 -10.83 23.79
CA GLU A 182 0.60 -11.95 23.30
C GLU A 182 -0.25 -13.13 22.77
N ARG A 183 -1.43 -13.36 23.36
CA ARG A 183 -2.35 -14.43 22.96
C ARG A 183 -2.93 -14.25 21.54
N VAL A 184 -3.00 -13.02 21.03
CA VAL A 184 -3.49 -12.70 19.68
C VAL A 184 -2.38 -12.77 18.62
N LEU A 185 -1.11 -12.64 19.04
CA LEU A 185 0.06 -12.67 18.16
C LEU A 185 0.31 -14.08 17.58
N ILE A 186 0.14 -15.12 18.41
CA ILE A 186 0.38 -16.52 18.03
C ILE A 186 -0.44 -16.95 16.79
N PRO A 187 -1.77 -16.76 16.74
CA PRO A 187 -2.55 -17.13 15.56
C PRO A 187 -2.20 -16.29 14.32
N ILE A 188 -1.78 -15.03 14.49
CA ILE A 188 -1.36 -14.17 13.38
C ILE A 188 -0.05 -14.68 12.76
N ILE A 189 0.93 -15.05 13.60
CA ILE A 189 2.20 -15.64 13.13
C ILE A 189 1.95 -16.98 12.43
N LEU A 190 1.10 -17.84 13.00
CA LEU A 190 0.74 -19.12 12.40
C LEU A 190 0.05 -18.94 11.04
N LEU A 191 -0.92 -18.02 10.94
CA LEU A 191 -1.61 -17.73 9.69
C LEU A 191 -0.67 -17.13 8.63
N ALA A 192 0.27 -16.27 9.04
CA ALA A 192 1.29 -15.72 8.15
C ALA A 192 2.32 -16.76 7.67
N SER A 193 2.58 -17.80 8.47
CA SER A 193 3.52 -18.88 8.13
C SER A 193 2.94 -19.89 7.13
N PHE A 194 1.62 -19.98 7.02
CA PHE A 194 0.94 -20.94 6.15
C PHE A 194 1.23 -20.69 4.65
N PRO A 195 1.06 -19.47 4.10
CA PRO A 195 1.46 -19.15 2.72
C PRO A 195 2.94 -19.41 2.45
N LEU A 196 3.82 -19.15 3.44
CA LEU A 196 5.26 -19.37 3.32
C LEU A 196 5.60 -20.86 3.18
N THR A 197 4.96 -21.69 3.99
CA THR A 197 5.17 -23.15 3.98
C THR A 197 4.65 -23.75 2.68
N VAL A 198 3.46 -23.34 2.23
CA VAL A 198 2.90 -23.79 0.95
C VAL A 198 3.80 -23.38 -0.21
N PHE A 199 4.31 -22.14 -0.21
CA PHE A 199 5.23 -21.65 -1.24
C PHE A 199 6.56 -22.40 -1.25
N ALA A 200 7.15 -22.66 -0.08
CA ALA A 200 8.39 -23.42 0.05
C ALA A 200 8.24 -24.88 -0.42
N VAL A 201 7.12 -25.53 -0.05
CA VAL A 201 6.79 -26.90 -0.49
C VAL A 201 6.54 -26.96 -1.99
N LEU A 202 5.93 -25.95 -2.59
CA LEU A 202 5.72 -25.87 -4.05
C LEU A 202 7.03 -25.57 -4.81
N GLN A 203 7.91 -24.74 -4.26
CA GLN A 203 9.21 -24.43 -4.86
C GLN A 203 10.23 -25.57 -4.75
N HIS A 204 10.20 -26.35 -3.68
CA HIS A 204 11.15 -27.44 -3.47
C HIS A 204 11.22 -28.47 -4.63
N PRO A 205 10.11 -29.04 -5.15
CA PRO A 205 10.16 -29.96 -6.28
C PRO A 205 10.58 -29.25 -7.58
N LEU A 206 10.16 -28.00 -7.79
CA LEU A 206 10.57 -27.20 -8.95
C LEU A 206 12.07 -26.92 -8.95
N LEU A 207 12.63 -26.51 -7.80
CA LEU A 207 14.06 -26.28 -7.61
C LEU A 207 14.87 -27.58 -7.73
N SER A 208 14.39 -28.67 -7.14
CA SER A 208 15.05 -29.97 -7.23
C SER A 208 15.08 -30.48 -8.67
N GLN A 209 13.99 -30.34 -9.42
CA GLN A 209 13.94 -30.69 -10.84
C GLN A 209 14.86 -29.81 -11.69
N MET A 210 14.89 -28.50 -11.43
CA MET A 210 15.81 -27.58 -12.10
C MET A 210 17.28 -27.93 -11.80
N ILE A 211 17.66 -28.14 -10.54
CA ILE A 211 19.04 -28.47 -10.15
C ILE A 211 19.45 -29.82 -10.74
N LYS A 212 18.57 -30.83 -10.70
CA LYS A 212 18.86 -32.16 -11.27
C LYS A 212 18.94 -32.12 -12.80
N SER A 213 18.24 -31.20 -13.45
CA SER A 213 18.30 -30.98 -14.90
C SER A 213 19.57 -30.23 -15.31
N THR A 214 19.97 -29.20 -14.57
CA THR A 214 21.16 -28.39 -14.86
C THR A 214 22.47 -29.05 -14.41
N TYR A 215 22.48 -29.81 -13.31
CA TYR A 215 23.68 -30.42 -12.73
C TYR A 215 23.64 -31.95 -12.69
N GLY A 216 22.63 -32.57 -13.31
CA GLY A 216 22.54 -34.02 -13.42
C GLY A 216 23.67 -34.60 -14.28
N PRO A 217 24.05 -35.87 -14.08
CA PRO A 217 25.09 -36.50 -14.90
C PRO A 217 24.67 -36.47 -16.37
N SER A 218 25.48 -35.84 -17.24
CA SER A 218 25.24 -35.84 -18.69
C SER A 218 25.49 -37.26 -19.24
N ILE A 219 24.44 -38.07 -19.35
CA ILE A 219 24.54 -39.47 -19.80
C ILE A 219 24.66 -39.58 -21.34
N PHE A 220 24.68 -38.46 -22.07
CA PHE A 220 24.84 -38.44 -23.52
C PHE A 220 26.01 -37.56 -23.95
N ARG A 221 27.23 -38.10 -23.79
CA ARG A 221 28.33 -37.84 -24.71
C ARG A 221 28.58 -39.13 -25.49
N SER A 222 27.89 -39.33 -26.60
CA SER A 222 28.27 -40.37 -27.56
C SER A 222 29.28 -39.76 -28.54
N GLU A 223 30.54 -39.71 -28.10
CA GLU A 223 31.67 -39.33 -28.94
C GLU A 223 32.71 -40.45 -28.91
N ASP A 224 32.27 -41.69 -29.15
CA ASP A 224 33.16 -42.86 -29.28
C ASP A 224 32.71 -43.85 -30.37
N ILE A 225 31.80 -43.46 -31.27
CA ILE A 225 31.35 -44.31 -32.38
C ILE A 225 32.36 -44.27 -33.56
N TRP A 226 33.20 -43.23 -33.68
CA TRP A 226 34.16 -43.12 -34.79
C TRP A 226 35.55 -43.74 -34.52
N LYS A 227 35.92 -44.08 -33.28
CA LYS A 227 37.22 -44.69 -32.98
C LYS A 227 37.27 -46.22 -33.09
N ARG A 228 36.12 -46.90 -33.19
CA ARG A 228 36.06 -48.37 -33.36
C ARG A 228 35.89 -48.85 -34.81
N GLY A 229 35.72 -47.95 -35.78
CA GLY A 229 35.58 -48.28 -37.20
C GLY A 229 36.85 -48.18 -38.06
N ILE A 230 37.97 -47.66 -37.52
CA ILE A 230 39.22 -47.40 -38.29
C ILE A 230 40.38 -48.33 -37.84
N ILE A 231 40.09 -49.43 -37.13
CA ILE A 231 41.10 -50.46 -36.79
C ILE A 231 40.73 -51.84 -37.38
N ILE A 232 39.63 -51.91 -38.15
CA ILE A 232 39.25 -53.13 -38.89
C ILE A 232 38.77 -52.70 -40.29
N GLY A 233 39.73 -52.48 -41.19
CA GLY A 233 39.52 -52.09 -42.58
C GLY A 233 40.83 -51.92 -43.29
#